data_AF-A0A933SA34-F1
#
_entry.id   AF-A0A933SA34-F1
#
_cell.length_a   1.000
_cell.length_b   1.000
_cell.length_c   1.000
_cell.angle_alpha   90.00
_cell.angle_beta   90.00
_cell.angle_gamma   90.00
#
_symmetry.space_group_name_H-M   'P 1'
#
loop_
_entity.id
_entity.type
_entity.pdbx_description
1 polymer ?
#
loop_
_entity_poly.entity_id
_entity_poly.type
_entity_poly.pdbx_seq_one_letter_code
_entity_poly.pdbx_strand_id
1 'polypeptide(L)'
;MSSMPWRIVVITDVGVDSGNPAEITPGPKGADGWFASLGLTLPLPGAGTPDTVLHDPKTQRVEAAWRGLNLLASHAAEPLLLEALSVPRAQLVARFREEVYEPALESGAPPLTMVVLDFDFTHKASDVADLAALGAMAADLQACIVAHAHAGILDLRFLVQAAAMQEVASKLNSPAHAGFAALQKSDDARWLSLTLNRFLLREPFDGEKCTESNPDSYLWGRGGWLVGAALARSLAAHGHALDLSGAGGRFENMATRGYPVKTNESQALATEIPFGEMQMLLLAHGAFAPLVGALNASTVNLPLVTTIHRLAPGKLTLEGTLSYQLTAGRFAQVCGAMLSEAPTGASDEDASAWLVSRLRADLGGLLKDAAEDALTVVMEKDEEGARTAVVTLKPALTLEGKNPEFVLGLPIA
;
A
#
# COMPACT_ATOMS: atom_id res chain seq x y z
N MET A 1 3.61 -13.20 -26.20
CA MET A 1 3.62 -11.80 -25.74
C MET A 1 3.93 -11.84 -24.26
N SER A 2 4.89 -11.05 -23.79
CA SER A 2 5.20 -10.99 -22.35
C SER A 2 4.00 -10.38 -21.62
N SER A 3 3.58 -10.96 -20.50
CA SER A 3 2.57 -10.33 -19.66
C SER A 3 3.08 -8.99 -19.15
N MET A 4 2.16 -8.04 -19.03
CA MET A 4 2.45 -6.73 -18.45
C MET A 4 2.98 -6.92 -17.01
N PRO A 5 4.16 -6.37 -16.65
CA PRO A 5 4.72 -6.57 -15.31
C PRO A 5 3.87 -5.88 -14.24
N TRP A 6 4.10 -6.25 -12.99
CA TRP A 6 3.61 -5.52 -11.83
C TRP A 6 4.72 -4.60 -11.34
N ARG A 7 4.40 -3.40 -10.87
CA ARG A 7 5.41 -2.41 -10.46
C ARG A 7 5.07 -1.81 -9.10
N ILE A 8 5.99 -1.96 -8.15
CA ILE A 8 5.91 -1.32 -6.83
C ILE A 8 7.06 -0.33 -6.70
N VAL A 9 6.74 0.92 -6.37
CA VAL A 9 7.73 1.94 -6.03
C VAL A 9 7.66 2.23 -4.53
N VAL A 10 8.77 2.04 -3.85
CA VAL A 10 8.93 2.42 -2.44
C VAL A 10 9.54 3.81 -2.38
N ILE A 11 8.96 4.69 -1.57
CA ILE A 11 9.50 6.02 -1.31
C ILE A 11 9.75 6.19 0.18
N THR A 12 10.99 6.46 0.55
CA THR A 12 11.45 6.62 1.94
C THR A 12 12.38 7.83 2.06
N ASP A 13 12.84 8.15 3.27
CA ASP A 13 13.83 9.19 3.52
C ASP A 13 15.01 8.56 4.28
N VAL A 14 16.10 8.27 3.57
CA VAL A 14 17.34 7.80 4.21
C VAL A 14 18.36 8.92 4.46
N GLY A 15 17.94 10.19 4.33
CA GLY A 15 18.79 11.37 4.56
C GLY A 15 19.62 11.81 3.36
N VAL A 16 19.48 11.16 2.21
CA VAL A 16 20.05 11.55 0.91
C VAL A 16 19.00 11.41 -0.18
N ASP A 17 19.01 12.28 -1.19
CA ASP A 17 18.17 12.12 -2.37
C ASP A 17 18.85 11.12 -3.32
N SER A 18 18.13 10.08 -3.75
CA SER A 18 18.69 9.06 -4.66
C SER A 18 18.59 9.43 -6.14
N GLY A 19 17.98 10.57 -6.48
CA GLY A 19 17.69 10.95 -7.86
C GLY A 19 16.46 10.22 -8.38
N ASN A 20 16.68 9.16 -9.16
CA ASN A 20 15.62 8.38 -9.79
C ASN A 20 15.27 7.14 -8.95
N PRO A 21 14.09 6.51 -9.18
CA PRO A 21 13.81 5.18 -8.65
C PRO A 21 14.86 4.17 -9.14
N ALA A 22 15.38 3.37 -8.22
CA ALA A 22 16.35 2.31 -8.52
C ALA A 22 15.73 0.94 -8.29
N GLU A 23 15.97 0.01 -9.22
CA GLU A 23 15.50 -1.36 -9.10
C GLU A 23 16.14 -2.08 -7.92
N ILE A 24 15.32 -2.83 -7.17
CA ILE A 24 15.69 -3.60 -6.00
C ILE A 24 15.57 -5.08 -6.34
N THR A 25 16.66 -5.81 -6.13
CA THR A 25 16.70 -7.24 -6.38
C THR A 25 15.72 -7.99 -5.47
N PRO A 26 14.82 -8.82 -6.00
CA PRO A 26 13.97 -9.67 -5.17
C PRO A 26 14.78 -10.64 -4.32
N GLY A 27 14.29 -10.90 -3.11
CA GLY A 27 14.86 -11.85 -2.16
C GLY A 27 15.47 -11.22 -0.91
N PRO A 28 15.99 -12.07 0.00
CA PRO A 28 16.63 -11.61 1.23
C PRO A 28 17.84 -10.74 0.91
N LYS A 29 17.98 -9.60 1.60
CA LYS A 29 19.07 -8.63 1.38
C LYS A 29 19.01 -7.89 0.04
N GLY A 30 17.86 -7.91 -0.63
CA GLY A 30 17.64 -7.18 -1.88
C GLY A 30 17.98 -5.68 -1.83
N ALA A 31 17.83 -5.06 -0.65
CA ALA A 31 18.11 -3.65 -0.44
C ALA A 31 19.62 -3.33 -0.31
N ASP A 32 20.47 -4.30 0.01
CA ASP A 32 21.86 -4.04 0.42
C ASP A 32 22.67 -3.33 -0.67
N GLY A 33 22.47 -3.73 -1.94
CA GLY A 33 23.15 -3.11 -3.09
C GLY A 33 22.76 -1.65 -3.30
N TRP A 34 21.47 -1.32 -3.15
CA TRP A 34 20.98 0.06 -3.24
C TRP A 34 21.48 0.91 -2.08
N PHE A 35 21.37 0.43 -0.84
CA PHE A 35 21.88 1.18 0.32
C PHE A 35 23.39 1.44 0.25
N ALA A 36 24.16 0.50 -0.31
CA ALA A 36 25.60 0.69 -0.54
C ALA A 36 25.90 1.78 -1.58
N SER A 37 25.02 2.02 -2.56
CA SER A 37 25.22 3.03 -3.60
C SER A 37 24.87 4.46 -3.15
N LEU A 38 24.07 4.62 -2.10
CA LEU A 38 23.57 5.91 -1.62
C LEU A 38 24.60 6.79 -0.90
N GLY A 39 25.82 6.29 -0.63
CA GLY A 39 26.88 7.08 0.02
C GLY A 39 26.50 7.58 1.42
N LEU A 40 25.69 6.82 2.15
CA LEU A 40 25.13 7.21 3.44
C LEU A 40 26.23 7.48 4.48
N THR A 41 26.15 8.65 5.11
CA THR A 41 27.01 8.99 6.26
C THR A 41 26.20 8.87 7.54
N LEU A 42 26.28 7.70 8.18
CA LEU A 42 25.68 7.48 9.49
C LEU A 42 26.63 7.98 10.59
N PRO A 43 26.09 8.45 11.74
CA PRO A 43 26.93 8.80 12.88
C PRO A 43 27.70 7.56 13.32
N LEU A 44 29.01 7.55 13.07
CA LEU A 44 29.91 6.58 13.68
C LEU A 44 29.99 6.86 15.18
N PRO A 45 30.22 5.85 16.03
CA PRO A 45 30.47 6.05 17.46
C PRO A 45 31.79 6.82 17.66
N GLY A 46 31.73 8.15 17.50
CA GLY A 46 32.85 9.07 17.65
C GLY A 46 33.01 9.64 19.06
N ALA A 47 32.16 9.21 20.01
CA ALA A 47 32.21 9.48 21.46
C ALA A 47 31.06 8.80 22.24
N GLY A 48 30.03 8.26 21.56
CA GLY A 48 28.84 7.66 22.16
C GLY A 48 28.92 6.14 22.38
N THR A 49 28.09 5.62 23.29
CA THR A 49 27.89 4.17 23.44
C THR A 49 27.10 3.60 22.25
N PRO A 50 27.15 2.28 21.97
CA PRO A 50 26.32 1.66 20.93
C PRO A 50 24.84 2.02 21.04
N ASP A 51 24.33 2.06 22.28
CA ASP A 51 22.97 2.50 22.61
C ASP A 51 22.66 3.91 22.08
N THR A 52 23.56 4.88 22.27
CA THR A 52 23.34 6.25 21.75
C THR A 52 23.32 6.35 20.23
N VAL A 53 24.08 5.48 19.53
CA VAL A 53 24.08 5.45 18.06
C VAL A 53 22.80 4.83 17.53
N LEU A 54 22.33 3.74 18.15
CA LEU A 54 21.09 3.05 17.79
C LEU A 54 19.84 3.89 18.03
N HIS A 55 19.88 4.77 19.03
CA HIS A 55 18.79 5.70 19.33
C HIS A 55 18.91 7.05 18.61
N ASP A 56 19.94 7.27 17.79
CA ASP A 56 20.02 8.47 16.96
C ASP A 56 18.92 8.42 15.89
N PRO A 57 18.08 9.47 15.75
CA PRO A 57 16.98 9.46 14.79
C PRO A 57 17.40 9.24 13.35
N LYS A 58 18.62 9.66 12.94
CA LYS A 58 19.11 9.40 11.57
C LYS A 58 19.45 7.93 11.40
N THR A 59 20.11 7.32 12.39
CA THR A 59 20.40 5.89 12.40
C THR A 59 19.12 5.07 12.35
N GLN A 60 18.17 5.32 13.25
CA GLN A 60 16.89 4.58 13.28
C GLN A 60 16.14 4.71 11.97
N ARG A 61 16.08 5.91 11.38
CA ARG A 61 15.39 6.14 10.11
C ARG A 61 15.99 5.31 8.98
N VAL A 62 17.32 5.30 8.86
CA VAL A 62 18.02 4.50 7.84
C VAL A 62 17.88 3.00 8.11
N GLU A 63 18.04 2.57 9.36
CA GLU A 63 17.89 1.15 9.74
C GLU A 63 16.45 0.66 9.50
N ALA A 64 15.44 1.49 9.81
CA ALA A 64 14.04 1.16 9.62
C ALA A 64 13.70 0.99 8.13
N ALA A 65 14.15 1.93 7.29
CA ALA A 65 13.98 1.86 5.85
C ALA A 65 14.69 0.64 5.25
N TRP A 66 15.93 0.37 5.67
CA TRP A 66 16.71 -0.78 5.19
C TRP A 66 16.04 -2.12 5.56
N ARG A 67 15.62 -2.29 6.81
CA ARG A 67 14.91 -3.50 7.25
C ARG A 67 13.55 -3.64 6.60
N GLY A 68 12.80 -2.55 6.48
CA GLY A 68 11.47 -2.52 5.84
C GLY A 68 11.55 -2.92 4.37
N LEU A 69 12.51 -2.35 3.62
CA LEU A 69 12.71 -2.69 2.22
C LEU A 69 13.19 -4.14 2.05
N ASN A 70 14.11 -4.62 2.90
CA ASN A 70 14.54 -6.02 2.88
C ASN A 70 13.40 -6.99 3.23
N LEU A 71 12.49 -6.62 4.14
CA LEU A 71 11.29 -7.40 4.44
C LEU A 71 10.41 -7.53 3.18
N LEU A 72 10.11 -6.41 2.52
CA LEU A 72 9.31 -6.41 1.28
C LEU A 72 10.00 -7.22 0.18
N ALA A 73 11.28 -6.95 -0.09
CA ALA A 73 12.07 -7.64 -1.11
C ALA A 73 12.11 -9.16 -0.89
N SER A 74 12.16 -9.63 0.37
CA SER A 74 12.13 -11.06 0.70
C SER A 74 10.84 -11.78 0.28
N HIS A 75 9.76 -11.02 0.02
CA HIS A 75 8.48 -11.52 -0.46
C HIS A 75 8.24 -11.24 -1.95
N ALA A 76 9.10 -10.46 -2.60
CA ALA A 76 9.04 -10.18 -4.02
C ALA A 76 9.60 -11.35 -4.83
N ALA A 77 9.04 -11.55 -6.02
CA ALA A 77 9.52 -12.48 -7.04
C ALA A 77 9.17 -11.93 -8.43
N GLU A 78 9.94 -12.28 -9.45
CA GLU A 78 9.59 -11.95 -10.83
C GLU A 78 8.20 -12.51 -11.19
N PRO A 79 7.38 -11.80 -11.99
CA PRO A 79 7.69 -10.59 -12.78
C PRO A 79 7.37 -9.25 -12.08
N LEU A 80 7.40 -9.20 -10.74
CA LEU A 80 7.26 -7.94 -10.01
C LEU A 80 8.54 -7.10 -10.10
N LEU A 81 8.41 -5.89 -10.66
CA LEU A 81 9.42 -4.84 -10.61
C LEU A 81 9.28 -4.10 -9.27
N LEU A 82 10.31 -4.21 -8.43
CA LEU A 82 10.39 -3.48 -7.17
C LEU A 82 11.43 -2.38 -7.31
N GLU A 83 11.05 -1.15 -7.04
CA GLU A 83 11.94 0.01 -7.11
C GLU A 83 11.93 0.78 -5.78
N ALA A 84 13.01 1.49 -5.48
CA ALA A 84 13.11 2.37 -4.33
C ALA A 84 13.64 3.76 -4.70
N LEU A 85 13.08 4.77 -4.05
CA LEU A 85 13.42 6.18 -4.20
C LEU A 85 13.58 6.79 -2.80
N SER A 86 14.70 7.45 -2.54
CA SER A 86 14.92 8.20 -1.31
C SER A 86 14.72 9.68 -1.56
N VAL A 87 13.79 10.30 -0.81
CA VAL A 87 13.47 11.73 -0.92
C VAL A 87 13.29 12.33 0.47
N PRO A 88 13.74 13.58 0.69
CA PRO A 88 13.37 14.30 1.90
C PRO A 88 11.85 14.50 1.99
N ARG A 89 11.26 14.32 3.18
CA ARG A 89 9.80 14.50 3.40
C ARG A 89 9.26 15.81 2.81
N ALA A 90 9.99 16.91 2.95
CA ALA A 90 9.58 18.22 2.47
C ALA A 90 9.46 18.33 0.94
N GLN A 91 10.06 17.40 0.19
CA GLN A 91 10.04 17.40 -1.27
C GLN A 91 9.18 16.26 -1.84
N LEU A 92 8.52 15.47 -0.99
CA LEU A 92 7.82 14.24 -1.38
C LEU A 92 6.91 14.43 -2.59
N VAL A 93 6.03 15.43 -2.58
CA VAL A 93 5.06 15.65 -3.67
C VAL A 93 5.76 16.06 -4.97
N ALA A 94 6.77 16.94 -4.88
CA ALA A 94 7.51 17.41 -6.06
C ALA A 94 8.30 16.27 -6.70
N ARG A 95 9.06 15.52 -5.89
CA ARG A 95 9.85 14.37 -6.37
C ARG A 95 8.96 13.24 -6.85
N PHE A 96 7.81 12.98 -6.21
CA PHE A 96 6.85 12.00 -6.73
C PHE A 96 6.33 12.39 -8.11
N ARG A 97 6.04 13.68 -8.33
CA ARG A 97 5.63 14.17 -9.65
C ARG A 97 6.71 13.92 -10.71
N GLU A 98 7.91 14.42 -10.45
CA GLU A 98 9.02 14.43 -11.41
C GLU A 98 9.59 13.03 -11.70
N GLU A 99 9.68 12.17 -10.67
CA GLU A 99 10.46 10.93 -10.74
C GLU A 99 9.60 9.66 -10.84
N VAL A 100 8.29 9.76 -10.58
CA VAL A 100 7.38 8.62 -10.58
C VAL A 100 6.18 8.86 -11.48
N TYR A 101 5.46 9.96 -11.29
CA TYR A 101 4.22 10.24 -12.03
C TYR A 101 4.47 10.59 -13.50
N GLU A 102 5.27 11.61 -13.79
CA GLU A 102 5.55 12.02 -15.17
C GLU A 102 6.19 10.88 -16.00
N PRO A 103 7.20 10.15 -15.50
CA PRO A 103 7.76 9.01 -16.22
C PRO A 103 6.76 7.86 -16.43
N ALA A 104 5.80 7.66 -15.52
CA ALA A 104 4.80 6.60 -15.65
C ALA A 104 3.73 6.90 -16.73
N LEU A 105 3.61 8.16 -17.17
CA LEU A 105 2.74 8.55 -18.29
C LEU A 105 3.40 8.34 -19.66
N GLU A 106 4.71 8.10 -19.71
CA GLU A 106 5.42 7.88 -20.97
C GLU A 106 4.98 6.56 -21.64
N SER A 107 4.92 6.59 -22.98
CA SER A 107 4.51 5.42 -23.76
C SER A 107 5.51 4.27 -23.57
N GLY A 108 5.00 3.11 -23.15
CA GLY A 108 5.81 1.91 -22.91
C GLY A 108 6.42 1.82 -21.50
N ALA A 109 6.18 2.80 -20.63
CA ALA A 109 6.55 2.69 -19.22
C ALA A 109 5.78 1.51 -18.57
N PRO A 110 6.44 0.68 -17.73
CA PRO A 110 5.75 -0.34 -16.96
C PRO A 110 4.71 0.31 -16.03
N PRO A 111 3.46 -0.18 -16.04
CA PRO A 111 2.37 0.48 -15.32
C PRO A 111 2.56 0.38 -13.81
N LEU A 112 2.43 1.51 -13.14
CA LEU A 112 2.57 1.59 -11.69
C LEU A 112 1.39 0.91 -11.00
N THR A 113 1.66 -0.11 -10.19
CA THR A 113 0.60 -0.81 -9.43
C THR A 113 0.37 -0.15 -8.09
N MET A 114 1.46 0.05 -7.34
CA MET A 114 1.37 0.56 -5.98
C MET A 114 2.62 1.37 -5.60
N VAL A 115 2.41 2.38 -4.78
CA VAL A 115 3.45 3.17 -4.14
C VAL A 115 3.39 2.93 -2.64
N VAL A 116 4.52 2.58 -2.04
CA VAL A 116 4.64 2.45 -0.59
C VAL A 116 5.38 3.68 -0.07
N LEU A 117 4.69 4.51 0.69
CA LEU A 117 5.25 5.71 1.31
C LEU A 117 5.63 5.40 2.77
N ASP A 118 6.93 5.41 3.04
CA ASP A 118 7.48 5.24 4.39
C ASP A 118 7.49 6.58 5.16
N PHE A 119 6.32 7.23 5.22
CA PHE A 119 6.12 8.52 5.88
C PHE A 119 4.88 8.53 6.75
N ASP A 120 4.95 9.37 7.78
CA ASP A 120 3.88 9.61 8.73
C ASP A 120 3.01 10.79 8.28
N PHE A 121 1.70 10.60 8.30
CA PHE A 121 0.70 11.63 7.98
C PHE A 121 -0.25 11.86 9.15
N THR A 122 -0.64 13.13 9.34
CA THR A 122 -1.60 13.58 10.35
C THR A 122 -2.78 14.31 9.72
N HIS A 123 -3.74 14.78 10.53
CA HIS A 123 -4.90 15.54 10.05
C HIS A 123 -4.56 17.02 9.74
N LYS A 124 -3.29 17.42 9.93
CA LYS A 124 -2.83 18.78 9.69
C LYS A 124 -2.98 19.14 8.22
N ALA A 125 -3.25 20.43 7.95
CA ALA A 125 -3.51 20.92 6.61
C ALA A 125 -2.39 20.61 5.59
N SER A 126 -1.12 20.65 6.00
CA SER A 126 0.01 20.30 5.12
C SER A 126 -0.02 18.84 4.69
N ASP A 127 -0.22 17.92 5.64
CA ASP A 127 -0.27 16.47 5.36
C ASP A 127 -1.50 16.11 4.52
N VAL A 128 -2.65 16.75 4.78
CA VAL A 128 -3.87 16.56 3.99
C VAL A 128 -3.68 17.08 2.56
N ALA A 129 -2.99 18.21 2.38
CA ALA A 129 -2.69 18.75 1.06
C ALA A 129 -1.74 17.84 0.28
N ASP A 130 -0.71 17.29 0.94
CA ASP A 130 0.20 16.32 0.32
C ASP A 130 -0.55 15.06 -0.10
N LEU A 131 -1.39 14.51 0.79
CA LEU A 131 -2.23 13.35 0.45
C LEU A 131 -3.17 13.63 -0.71
N ALA A 132 -3.82 14.80 -0.74
CA ALA A 132 -4.71 15.17 -1.85
C ALA A 132 -3.96 15.24 -3.18
N ALA A 133 -2.77 15.86 -3.21
CA ALA A 133 -1.95 15.95 -4.42
C ALA A 133 -1.47 14.57 -4.88
N LEU A 134 -1.00 13.73 -3.95
CA LEU A 134 -0.58 12.35 -4.23
C LEU A 134 -1.76 11.50 -4.73
N GLY A 135 -2.93 11.65 -4.12
CA GLY A 135 -4.16 10.93 -4.50
C GLY A 135 -4.62 11.26 -5.91
N ALA A 136 -4.58 12.53 -6.31
CA ALA A 136 -4.93 12.93 -7.67
C ALA A 136 -4.00 12.28 -8.71
N MET A 137 -2.68 12.34 -8.48
CA MET A 137 -1.70 11.68 -9.36
C MET A 137 -1.86 10.15 -9.37
N ALA A 138 -2.20 9.55 -8.22
CA ALA A 138 -2.48 8.13 -8.11
C ALA A 138 -3.73 7.70 -8.89
N ALA A 139 -4.78 8.51 -8.85
CA ALA A 139 -6.01 8.31 -9.58
C ALA A 139 -5.78 8.34 -11.10
N ASP A 140 -5.01 9.31 -11.58
CA ASP A 140 -4.63 9.41 -12.99
C ASP A 140 -3.89 8.15 -13.47
N LEU A 141 -2.96 7.64 -12.66
CA LEU A 141 -2.19 6.42 -12.97
C LEU A 141 -2.98 5.12 -12.75
N GLN A 142 -4.16 5.21 -12.14
CA GLN A 142 -4.93 4.06 -11.66
C GLN A 142 -4.08 3.15 -10.75
N ALA A 143 -3.26 3.77 -9.89
CA ALA A 143 -2.30 3.12 -9.00
C ALA A 143 -2.63 3.43 -7.54
N CYS A 144 -2.35 2.51 -6.63
CA CYS A 144 -2.63 2.74 -5.21
C CYS A 144 -1.42 3.34 -4.47
N ILE A 145 -1.65 4.19 -3.49
CA ILE A 145 -0.64 4.70 -2.57
C ILE A 145 -0.98 4.25 -1.16
N VAL A 146 -0.01 3.63 -0.49
CA VAL A 146 -0.13 3.19 0.90
C VAL A 146 0.85 3.98 1.76
N ALA A 147 0.36 4.65 2.78
CA ALA A 147 1.18 5.41 3.73
C ALA A 147 0.83 5.06 5.19
N HIS A 148 1.45 5.75 6.14
CA HIS A 148 1.18 5.56 7.56
C HIS A 148 0.42 6.75 8.16
N ALA A 149 -0.64 6.44 8.89
CA ALA A 149 -1.33 7.36 9.77
C ALA A 149 -0.61 7.41 11.12
N HIS A 150 0.03 8.52 11.44
CA HIS A 150 0.53 8.78 12.78
C HIS A 150 -0.63 8.93 13.76
N ALA A 151 -0.43 8.67 15.07
CA ALA A 151 -1.47 8.82 16.10
C ALA A 151 -2.14 10.22 16.07
N GLY A 152 -1.38 11.23 15.65
CA GLY A 152 -1.85 12.59 15.41
C GLY A 152 -2.97 12.70 14.38
N ILE A 153 -3.20 11.74 13.47
CA ILE A 153 -4.39 11.70 12.58
C ILE A 153 -5.70 11.65 13.39
N LEU A 154 -5.65 11.08 14.61
CA LEU A 154 -6.76 11.00 15.57
C LEU A 154 -6.65 12.10 16.64
N ASP A 155 -5.75 13.06 16.46
CA ASP A 155 -5.43 14.11 17.44
C ASP A 155 -4.98 13.50 18.79
N LEU A 156 -4.21 12.41 18.70
CA LEU A 156 -3.58 11.74 19.82
C LEU A 156 -2.08 12.03 19.82
N ARG A 157 -1.49 12.10 21.02
CA ARG A 157 -0.05 12.19 21.17
C ARG A 157 0.61 10.81 21.09
N PHE A 158 -0.04 9.80 21.66
CA PHE A 158 0.45 8.43 21.72
C PHE A 158 -0.61 7.47 21.22
N LEU A 159 -0.21 6.48 20.43
CA LEU A 159 -1.15 5.54 19.82
C LEU A 159 -1.89 4.70 20.86
N VAL A 160 -1.30 4.43 22.04
CA VAL A 160 -1.94 3.72 23.15
C VAL A 160 -3.30 4.31 23.55
N GLN A 161 -3.50 5.60 23.34
CA GLN A 161 -4.77 6.28 23.62
C GLN A 161 -5.89 5.83 22.67
N ALA A 162 -5.55 5.31 21.48
CA ALA A 162 -6.51 4.80 20.50
C ALA A 162 -7.22 3.53 21.01
N ALA A 163 -6.61 2.73 21.89
CA ALA A 163 -7.23 1.52 22.43
C ALA A 163 -8.48 1.78 23.29
N ALA A 164 -8.66 3.02 23.77
CA ALA A 164 -9.82 3.43 24.55
C ALA A 164 -10.86 4.22 23.73
N MET A 165 -10.63 4.43 22.43
CA MET A 165 -11.52 5.24 21.59
C MET A 165 -12.75 4.45 21.15
N GLN A 166 -13.93 4.88 21.57
CA GLN A 166 -15.20 4.27 21.15
C GLN A 166 -15.78 4.89 19.87
N GLU A 167 -15.41 6.13 19.54
CA GLU A 167 -16.11 6.95 18.55
C GLU A 167 -15.12 7.53 17.51
N VAL A 168 -14.42 6.64 16.78
CA VAL A 168 -13.41 7.03 15.78
C VAL A 168 -14.02 7.84 14.63
N ALA A 169 -15.14 7.39 14.06
CA ALA A 169 -15.81 8.08 12.95
C ALA A 169 -16.27 9.48 13.35
N SER A 170 -16.82 9.64 14.56
CA SER A 170 -17.25 10.92 15.10
C SER A 170 -16.08 11.89 15.28
N LYS A 171 -14.91 11.41 15.76
CA LYS A 171 -13.69 12.22 15.89
C LYS A 171 -13.22 12.77 14.54
N LEU A 172 -13.21 11.94 13.50
CA LEU A 172 -12.79 12.33 12.15
C LEU A 172 -13.75 13.31 11.46
N ASN A 173 -14.97 13.47 11.97
CA ASN A 173 -15.94 14.47 11.48
C ASN A 173 -15.96 15.76 12.32
N SER A 174 -15.07 15.88 13.30
CA SER A 174 -14.93 17.12 14.06
C SER A 174 -14.41 18.27 13.18
N PRO A 175 -14.68 19.55 13.55
CA PRO A 175 -14.16 20.70 12.80
C PRO A 175 -12.63 20.69 12.61
N ALA A 176 -11.88 20.16 13.57
CA ALA A 176 -10.42 20.02 13.48
C ALA A 176 -9.97 19.09 12.34
N HIS A 177 -10.83 18.15 11.92
CA HIS A 177 -10.55 17.17 10.87
C HIS A 177 -11.26 17.50 9.55
N ALA A 178 -11.84 18.71 9.41
CA ALA A 178 -12.65 19.07 8.25
C ALA A 178 -11.91 18.87 6.91
N GLY A 179 -10.60 19.17 6.85
CA GLY A 179 -9.77 18.92 5.67
C GLY A 179 -9.64 17.44 5.34
N PHE A 180 -9.37 16.60 6.35
CA PHE A 180 -9.28 15.15 6.16
C PHE A 180 -10.63 14.56 5.76
N ALA A 181 -11.73 14.95 6.42
CA ALA A 181 -13.08 14.52 6.07
C ALA A 181 -13.49 14.94 4.65
N ALA A 182 -13.03 16.10 4.17
CA ALA A 182 -13.23 16.53 2.79
C ALA A 182 -12.44 15.65 1.82
N LEU A 183 -11.16 15.35 2.12
CA LEU A 183 -10.35 14.41 1.35
C LEU A 183 -11.01 13.03 1.26
N GLN A 184 -11.52 12.48 2.36
CA GLN A 184 -12.21 11.18 2.37
C GLN A 184 -13.40 11.13 1.40
N LYS A 185 -14.08 12.26 1.16
CA LYS A 185 -15.22 12.33 0.22
C LYS A 185 -14.79 12.47 -1.25
N SER A 186 -13.52 12.80 -1.51
CA SER A 186 -12.99 12.89 -2.86
C SER A 186 -12.96 11.51 -3.53
N ASP A 187 -13.11 11.47 -4.85
CA ASP A 187 -12.96 10.23 -5.64
C ASP A 187 -11.51 9.73 -5.57
N ASP A 188 -10.54 10.65 -5.65
CA ASP A 188 -9.10 10.38 -5.61
C ASP A 188 -8.66 9.65 -4.33
N ALA A 189 -9.40 9.84 -3.22
CA ALA A 189 -9.11 9.17 -1.96
C ALA A 189 -9.29 7.64 -2.02
N ARG A 190 -9.91 7.11 -3.07
CA ARG A 190 -9.98 5.67 -3.32
C ARG A 190 -8.60 5.08 -3.54
N TRP A 191 -7.68 5.85 -4.09
CA TRP A 191 -6.33 5.40 -4.40
C TRP A 191 -5.36 5.55 -3.22
N LEU A 192 -5.85 6.03 -2.07
CA LEU A 192 -5.02 6.26 -0.88
C LEU A 192 -5.43 5.30 0.24
N SER A 193 -4.45 4.64 0.86
CA SER A 193 -4.64 3.84 2.06
C SER A 193 -3.70 4.31 3.16
N LEU A 194 -4.23 4.41 4.39
CA LEU A 194 -3.45 4.76 5.57
C LEU A 194 -3.42 3.58 6.54
N THR A 195 -2.24 2.99 6.66
CA THR A 195 -1.98 1.99 7.70
C THR A 195 -1.86 2.67 9.05
N LEU A 196 -2.41 2.05 10.10
CA LEU A 196 -2.33 2.57 11.47
C LEU A 196 -1.74 1.51 12.38
N ASN A 197 -0.94 1.93 13.37
CA ASN A 197 -0.09 1.09 14.20
C ASN A 197 1.21 0.67 13.51
N ARG A 198 2.27 0.55 14.32
CA ARG A 198 3.62 0.21 13.87
C ARG A 198 3.91 -1.23 14.28
N PHE A 199 4.87 -1.86 13.59
CA PHE A 199 5.36 -3.19 13.96
C PHE A 199 6.87 -3.16 14.20
N LEU A 200 7.36 -4.06 15.04
CA LEU A 200 8.76 -4.09 15.42
C LEU A 200 9.60 -4.71 14.29
N LEU A 201 10.63 -4.00 13.84
CA LEU A 201 11.54 -4.50 12.79
C LEU A 201 12.68 -5.35 13.35
N ARG A 202 13.04 -5.14 14.62
CA ARG A 202 14.10 -5.86 15.32
C ARG A 202 13.84 -5.87 16.82
N GLU A 203 14.10 -6.99 17.47
CA GLU A 203 14.13 -7.07 18.93
C GLU A 203 15.29 -6.22 19.48
N PRO A 204 15.12 -5.51 20.61
CA PRO A 204 16.21 -4.77 21.23
C PRO A 204 17.45 -5.65 21.42
N PHE A 205 18.64 -5.11 21.13
CA PHE A 205 19.89 -5.80 21.39
C PHE A 205 20.14 -5.89 22.90
N ASP A 206 21.00 -6.82 23.31
CA ASP A 206 21.42 -6.90 24.70
C ASP A 206 22.10 -5.59 25.13
N GLY A 207 21.62 -5.00 26.22
CA GLY A 207 22.04 -3.69 26.73
C GLY A 207 21.45 -2.46 26.02
N GLU A 208 20.62 -2.62 24.98
CA GLU A 208 19.86 -1.52 24.35
C GLU A 208 18.71 -1.07 25.27
N LYS A 209 18.63 0.24 25.54
CA LYS A 209 17.71 0.81 26.53
C LYS A 209 16.37 1.23 25.92
N CYS A 210 15.56 0.26 25.52
CA CYS A 210 14.21 0.53 25.04
C CYS A 210 13.20 0.56 26.20
N THR A 211 12.27 1.52 26.18
CA THR A 211 11.22 1.65 27.21
C THR A 211 9.90 2.01 26.58
N GLU A 212 8.79 1.53 27.13
CA GLU A 212 7.46 1.86 26.62
C GLU A 212 7.00 3.28 26.94
N SER A 213 7.55 3.87 28.00
CA SER A 213 7.35 5.29 28.28
C SER A 213 7.95 6.19 27.18
N ASN A 214 8.87 5.64 26.39
CA ASN A 214 9.43 6.27 25.21
C ASN A 214 9.32 5.30 24.01
N PRO A 215 8.12 5.11 23.42
CA PRO A 215 7.93 4.12 22.36
C PRO A 215 8.91 4.27 21.20
N ASP A 216 9.35 5.48 20.88
CA ASP A 216 10.30 5.75 19.79
C ASP A 216 11.73 5.25 20.06
N SER A 217 12.01 4.72 21.26
CA SER A 217 13.25 3.97 21.52
C SER A 217 13.32 2.63 20.79
N TYR A 218 12.18 2.05 20.43
CA TYR A 218 12.16 0.81 19.62
C TYR A 218 12.30 1.12 18.12
N LEU A 219 12.86 0.16 17.38
CA LEU A 219 12.96 0.25 15.92
C LEU A 219 11.65 -0.18 15.24
N TRP A 220 10.82 0.81 14.92
CA TRP A 220 9.51 0.60 14.31
C TRP A 220 9.53 0.62 12.79
N GLY A 221 8.77 -0.29 12.20
CA GLY A 221 8.38 -0.30 10.80
C GLY A 221 6.93 0.16 10.62
N ARG A 222 6.69 0.84 9.50
CA ARG A 222 5.36 1.30 9.08
C ARG A 222 4.60 0.21 8.32
N GLY A 223 3.28 0.20 8.43
CA GLY A 223 2.45 -0.83 7.83
C GLY A 223 2.53 -0.94 6.30
N GLY A 224 2.94 0.12 5.61
CA GLY A 224 3.15 0.09 4.15
C GLY A 224 4.10 -1.03 3.70
N TRP A 225 5.13 -1.33 4.48
CA TRP A 225 6.05 -2.45 4.20
C TRP A 225 5.35 -3.81 4.18
N LEU A 226 4.43 -4.04 5.12
CA LEU A 226 3.66 -5.29 5.20
C LEU A 226 2.59 -5.36 4.10
N VAL A 227 1.96 -4.23 3.74
CA VAL A 227 1.01 -4.20 2.62
C VAL A 227 1.73 -4.48 1.29
N GLY A 228 2.91 -3.89 1.08
CA GLY A 228 3.81 -4.20 -0.03
C GLY A 228 4.19 -5.67 -0.11
N ALA A 229 4.61 -6.23 1.03
CA ALA A 229 4.96 -7.65 1.12
C ALA A 229 3.75 -8.57 0.87
N ALA A 230 2.57 -8.23 1.38
CA ALA A 230 1.35 -8.98 1.14
C ALA A 230 0.96 -8.98 -0.34
N LEU A 231 1.08 -7.82 -1.01
CA LEU A 231 0.89 -7.73 -2.46
C LEU A 231 1.89 -8.61 -3.21
N ALA A 232 3.17 -8.50 -2.88
CA ALA A 232 4.21 -9.32 -3.51
C ALA A 232 3.95 -10.83 -3.35
N ARG A 233 3.53 -11.29 -2.16
CA ARG A 233 3.12 -12.69 -1.93
C ARG A 233 1.90 -13.08 -2.75
N SER A 234 0.86 -12.24 -2.79
CA SER A 234 -0.36 -12.49 -3.55
C SER A 234 -0.05 -12.64 -5.05
N LEU A 235 0.83 -11.79 -5.58
CA LEU A 235 1.29 -11.85 -6.96
C LEU A 235 2.07 -13.13 -7.25
N ALA A 236 3.01 -13.50 -6.38
CA ALA A 236 3.81 -14.71 -6.56
C ALA A 236 2.99 -16.00 -6.45
N ALA A 237 2.01 -16.05 -5.53
CA ALA A 237 1.19 -17.23 -5.30
C ALA A 237 0.05 -17.38 -6.33
N HIS A 238 -0.59 -16.26 -6.68
CA HIS A 238 -1.87 -16.28 -7.40
C HIS A 238 -1.87 -15.49 -8.71
N GLY A 239 -0.87 -14.64 -8.95
CA GLY A 239 -0.81 -13.76 -10.12
C GLY A 239 -1.80 -12.58 -10.08
N HIS A 240 -2.34 -12.27 -8.91
CA HIS A 240 -3.27 -11.15 -8.71
C HIS A 240 -3.11 -10.49 -7.33
N ALA A 241 -3.80 -9.38 -7.11
CA ALA A 241 -3.62 -8.47 -5.95
C ALA A 241 -4.78 -8.53 -4.94
N LEU A 242 -5.38 -9.71 -4.71
CA LEU A 242 -6.58 -9.83 -3.87
C LEU A 242 -6.28 -10.37 -2.47
N ASP A 243 -5.22 -11.16 -2.29
CA ASP A 243 -4.87 -11.83 -1.04
C ASP A 243 -3.97 -10.96 -0.15
N LEU A 244 -4.48 -9.80 0.25
CA LEU A 244 -3.74 -8.78 1.01
C LEU A 244 -4.06 -8.75 2.50
N SER A 245 -5.21 -9.28 2.89
CA SER A 245 -5.76 -9.20 4.23
C SER A 245 -6.14 -10.59 4.77
N GLY A 246 -6.54 -10.67 6.04
CA GLY A 246 -6.95 -11.93 6.65
C GLY A 246 -5.82 -12.95 6.67
N ALA A 247 -5.96 -14.06 5.93
CA ALA A 247 -4.92 -15.08 5.85
C ALA A 247 -3.68 -14.60 5.08
N GLY A 248 -3.86 -13.99 3.90
CA GLY A 248 -2.75 -13.40 3.11
C GLY A 248 -2.13 -12.16 3.74
N GLY A 249 -2.85 -11.54 4.69
CA GLY A 249 -2.37 -10.41 5.50
C GLY A 249 -1.56 -10.79 6.74
N ARG A 250 -1.32 -12.09 6.99
CA ARG A 250 -0.63 -12.57 8.20
C ARG A 250 0.88 -12.68 7.99
N PHE A 251 1.64 -12.18 8.96
CA PHE A 251 3.09 -12.28 9.04
C PHE A 251 3.47 -12.98 10.35
N GLU A 252 4.35 -13.96 10.24
CA GLU A 252 4.80 -14.79 11.35
C GLU A 252 6.29 -14.60 11.60
N ASN A 253 6.77 -15.04 12.76
CA ASN A 253 8.16 -14.90 13.18
C ASN A 253 8.61 -13.43 13.21
N MET A 254 7.69 -12.54 13.58
CA MET A 254 7.94 -11.11 13.73
C MET A 254 8.72 -10.84 15.02
N ALA A 255 9.58 -9.83 15.00
CA ALA A 255 10.28 -9.38 16.19
C ALA A 255 9.28 -8.98 17.29
N THR A 256 9.58 -9.30 18.55
CA THR A 256 8.70 -8.99 19.67
C THR A 256 9.39 -8.17 20.75
N ARG A 257 8.57 -7.48 21.55
CA ARG A 257 8.97 -6.84 22.80
C ARG A 257 8.02 -7.24 23.91
N GLY A 258 8.45 -7.11 25.17
CA GLY A 258 7.54 -7.22 26.31
C GLY A 258 6.54 -6.05 26.32
N TYR A 259 5.25 -6.38 26.42
CA TYR A 259 4.13 -5.45 26.59
C TYR A 259 3.44 -5.74 27.94
N PRO A 260 3.29 -4.76 28.85
CA PRO A 260 2.74 -4.97 30.17
C PRO A 260 1.24 -5.14 30.06
N VAL A 261 0.78 -6.30 30.53
CA VAL A 261 -0.65 -6.59 30.62
C VAL A 261 -1.13 -6.34 32.04
N LYS A 262 -0.27 -6.58 33.05
CA LYS A 262 -0.51 -6.29 34.47
C LYS A 262 0.77 -5.85 35.16
N THR A 263 0.66 -5.40 36.41
CA THR A 263 1.80 -5.10 37.27
C THR A 263 2.77 -6.29 37.31
N ASN A 264 4.02 -6.08 36.88
CA ASN A 264 5.07 -7.10 36.79
C ASN A 264 4.77 -8.28 35.84
N GLU A 265 3.78 -8.15 34.94
CA GLU A 265 3.45 -9.17 33.94
C GLU A 265 3.54 -8.55 32.54
N SER A 266 4.48 -9.04 31.73
CA SER A 266 4.63 -8.65 30.33
C SER A 266 4.46 -9.84 29.41
N GLN A 267 3.84 -9.61 28.26
CA GLN A 267 3.64 -10.61 27.21
C GLN A 267 4.31 -10.13 25.92
N ALA A 268 4.79 -11.08 25.10
CA ALA A 268 5.40 -10.74 23.82
C ALA A 268 4.38 -10.07 22.89
N LEU A 269 4.77 -9.00 22.21
CA LEU A 269 3.95 -8.29 21.23
C LEU A 269 4.84 -7.78 20.09
N ALA A 270 4.37 -7.96 18.85
CA ALA A 270 5.07 -7.50 17.65
C ALA A 270 4.64 -6.11 17.15
N THR A 271 3.50 -5.59 17.61
CA THR A 271 3.01 -4.24 17.27
C THR A 271 3.25 -3.24 18.40
N GLU A 272 3.07 -1.94 18.12
CA GLU A 272 3.20 -0.90 19.15
C GLU A 272 2.17 -1.09 20.26
N ILE A 273 0.92 -1.37 19.89
CA ILE A 273 -0.16 -1.74 20.82
C ILE A 273 -0.98 -2.91 20.28
N PRO A 274 -1.62 -3.71 21.15
CA PRO A 274 -2.60 -4.70 20.72
C PRO A 274 -3.94 -4.00 20.44
N PHE A 275 -4.60 -4.39 19.35
CA PHE A 275 -5.98 -3.99 19.08
C PHE A 275 -6.92 -5.18 19.23
N GLY A 276 -7.97 -5.00 20.03
CA GLY A 276 -9.09 -5.95 20.05
C GLY A 276 -9.95 -5.84 18.79
N GLU A 277 -10.77 -6.84 18.55
CA GLU A 277 -11.63 -6.94 17.36
C GLU A 277 -12.54 -5.71 17.18
N MET A 278 -13.17 -5.24 18.25
CA MET A 278 -14.03 -4.05 18.21
C MET A 278 -13.23 -2.79 17.82
N GLN A 279 -12.02 -2.62 18.36
CA GLN A 279 -11.18 -1.46 18.03
C GLN A 279 -10.74 -1.51 16.57
N MET A 280 -10.39 -2.69 16.08
CA MET A 280 -10.04 -2.93 14.68
C MET A 280 -11.19 -2.55 13.74
N LEU A 281 -12.43 -2.96 14.04
CA LEU A 281 -13.61 -2.58 13.26
C LEU A 281 -13.88 -1.07 13.28
N LEU A 282 -13.76 -0.42 14.45
CA LEU A 282 -13.92 1.03 14.57
C LEU A 282 -12.89 1.81 13.73
N LEU A 283 -11.64 1.37 13.75
CA LEU A 283 -10.56 1.97 12.95
C LEU A 283 -10.76 1.73 11.46
N ALA A 284 -11.18 0.53 11.06
CA ALA A 284 -11.52 0.21 9.67
C ALA A 284 -12.68 1.07 9.17
N HIS A 285 -13.74 1.23 9.96
CA HIS A 285 -14.84 2.15 9.65
C HIS A 285 -14.36 3.61 9.57
N GLY A 286 -13.36 3.99 10.36
CA GLY A 286 -12.65 5.27 10.31
C GLY A 286 -11.72 5.49 9.10
N ALA A 287 -11.64 4.53 8.17
CA ALA A 287 -10.79 4.62 6.97
C ALA A 287 -9.30 4.44 7.21
N PHE A 288 -8.97 3.54 8.14
CA PHE A 288 -7.61 3.06 8.35
C PHE A 288 -7.49 1.57 8.02
N ALA A 289 -6.27 1.15 7.71
CA ALA A 289 -5.85 -0.25 7.65
C ALA A 289 -5.05 -0.57 8.93
N PRO A 290 -5.71 -1.03 10.02
CA PRO A 290 -5.03 -1.25 11.29
C PRO A 290 -4.14 -2.48 11.26
N LEU A 291 -2.92 -2.38 11.80
CA LEU A 291 -2.06 -3.52 12.07
C LEU A 291 -2.42 -4.11 13.43
N VAL A 292 -2.62 -5.43 13.49
CA VAL A 292 -3.01 -6.14 14.70
C VAL A 292 -1.94 -7.16 15.09
N GLY A 293 -1.34 -6.97 16.26
CA GLY A 293 -0.50 -7.97 16.92
C GLY A 293 -1.28 -8.70 18.01
N ALA A 294 -1.09 -10.02 18.09
CA ALA A 294 -1.65 -10.82 19.17
C ALA A 294 -0.68 -10.87 20.35
N LEU A 295 -1.22 -10.75 21.57
CA LEU A 295 -0.43 -10.91 22.79
C LEU A 295 0.09 -12.34 22.90
N ASN A 296 1.33 -12.48 23.40
CA ASN A 296 2.03 -13.75 23.54
C ASN A 296 2.26 -14.47 22.19
N ALA A 297 2.36 -13.72 21.09
CA ALA A 297 2.63 -14.23 19.76
C ALA A 297 3.58 -13.33 18.97
N SER A 298 4.38 -13.93 18.11
CA SER A 298 5.29 -13.27 17.16
C SER A 298 4.61 -13.06 15.79
N THR A 299 3.38 -12.52 15.81
CA THR A 299 2.58 -12.33 14.60
C THR A 299 2.09 -10.90 14.46
N VAL A 300 2.00 -10.46 13.20
CA VAL A 300 1.32 -9.23 12.81
C VAL A 300 0.33 -9.60 11.73
N ASN A 301 -0.91 -9.10 11.84
CA ASN A 301 -1.96 -9.35 10.89
C ASN A 301 -2.50 -8.04 10.31
N LEU A 302 -2.77 -8.06 9.00
CA LEU A 302 -3.57 -7.08 8.30
C LEU A 302 -4.99 -7.66 8.16
N PRO A 303 -5.89 -7.47 9.13
CA PRO A 303 -7.23 -8.06 9.08
C PRO A 303 -8.04 -7.52 7.90
N LEU A 304 -7.87 -6.24 7.59
CA LEU A 304 -8.52 -5.56 6.49
C LEU A 304 -7.67 -4.37 6.04
N VAL A 305 -7.51 -4.23 4.72
CA VAL A 305 -6.77 -3.10 4.13
C VAL A 305 -7.76 -2.19 3.40
N THR A 306 -8.15 -1.10 4.06
CA THR A 306 -9.11 -0.13 3.53
C THR A 306 -8.40 1.06 2.88
N THR A 307 -9.10 1.71 1.95
CA THR A 307 -8.73 3.03 1.43
C THR A 307 -9.34 4.10 2.34
N ILE A 308 -8.87 5.34 2.23
CA ILE A 308 -9.37 6.44 3.06
C ILE A 308 -10.73 6.96 2.57
N HIS A 309 -11.18 6.57 1.37
CA HIS A 309 -12.42 7.05 0.78
C HIS A 309 -13.67 6.67 1.59
N ARG A 310 -14.50 7.65 1.95
CA ARG A 310 -15.76 7.46 2.68
C ARG A 310 -16.83 8.42 2.14
N LEU A 311 -17.88 7.85 1.53
CA LEU A 311 -19.07 8.61 1.13
C LEU A 311 -19.87 9.11 2.34
N ALA A 312 -19.90 8.30 3.40
CA ALA A 312 -20.53 8.63 4.68
C ALA A 312 -19.62 8.19 5.83
N PRO A 313 -19.57 8.96 6.94
CA PRO A 313 -18.82 8.59 8.13
C PRO A 313 -19.08 7.16 8.60
N GLY A 314 -18.01 6.40 8.85
CA GLY A 314 -18.11 5.06 9.41
C GLY A 314 -18.65 3.97 8.46
N LYS A 315 -19.04 4.32 7.23
CA LYS A 315 -19.57 3.35 6.26
C LYS A 315 -18.46 2.85 5.35
N LEU A 316 -18.11 1.58 5.50
CA LEU A 316 -17.22 0.88 4.56
C LEU A 316 -18.01 0.39 3.34
N THR A 317 -17.48 0.63 2.14
CA THR A 317 -18.00 0.08 0.88
C THR A 317 -16.96 -0.84 0.26
N LEU A 318 -17.36 -1.60 -0.75
CA LEU A 318 -16.45 -2.48 -1.48
C LEU A 318 -15.36 -1.68 -2.21
N GLU A 319 -15.75 -0.55 -2.81
CA GLU A 319 -14.81 0.37 -3.46
C GLU A 319 -13.86 1.05 -2.47
N GLY A 320 -14.20 1.02 -1.17
CA GLY A 320 -13.37 1.49 -0.07
C GLY A 320 -12.29 0.49 0.39
N THR A 321 -12.05 -0.59 -0.36
CA THR A 321 -11.03 -1.60 -0.06
C THR A 321 -9.86 -1.51 -1.04
N LEU A 322 -8.64 -1.73 -0.56
CA LEU A 322 -7.44 -1.61 -1.39
C LEU A 322 -7.40 -2.69 -2.49
N SER A 323 -7.79 -3.93 -2.17
CA SER A 323 -7.83 -5.04 -3.12
C SER A 323 -8.76 -4.77 -4.30
N TYR A 324 -9.91 -4.10 -4.07
CA TYR A 324 -10.81 -3.67 -5.13
C TYR A 324 -10.11 -2.66 -6.06
N GLN A 325 -9.47 -1.63 -5.49
CA GLN A 325 -8.82 -0.59 -6.28
C GLN A 325 -7.59 -1.09 -7.04
N LEU A 326 -6.81 -2.01 -6.47
CA LEU A 326 -5.70 -2.65 -7.17
C LEU A 326 -6.18 -3.47 -8.38
N THR A 327 -7.34 -4.13 -8.24
CA THR A 327 -7.93 -4.91 -9.33
C THR A 327 -8.55 -4.02 -10.39
N ALA A 328 -9.29 -2.98 -9.98
CA ALA A 328 -9.84 -1.96 -10.87
C ALA A 328 -8.72 -1.28 -11.68
N GLY A 329 -7.66 -0.85 -10.99
CA GLY A 329 -6.53 -0.17 -11.62
C GLY A 329 -5.76 -1.06 -12.58
N ARG A 330 -5.50 -2.32 -12.18
CA ARG A 330 -4.89 -3.30 -13.09
C ARG A 330 -5.75 -3.53 -14.33
N PHE A 331 -7.06 -3.68 -14.16
CA PHE A 331 -8.00 -3.86 -15.26
C PHE A 331 -7.97 -2.66 -16.22
N ALA A 332 -8.06 -1.44 -15.68
CA ALA A 332 -7.98 -0.21 -16.46
C ALA A 332 -6.64 -0.06 -17.21
N GLN A 333 -5.51 -0.39 -16.57
CA GLN A 333 -4.17 -0.32 -17.18
C GLN A 333 -4.01 -1.31 -18.34
N VAL A 334 -4.46 -2.56 -18.17
CA VAL A 334 -4.44 -3.57 -19.25
C VAL A 334 -5.30 -3.11 -20.42
N CYS A 335 -6.54 -2.67 -20.13
CA CYS A 335 -7.46 -2.12 -21.11
C CYS A 335 -6.89 -0.90 -21.87
N GLY A 336 -6.24 0.03 -21.16
CA GLY A 336 -5.60 1.21 -21.76
C GLY A 336 -4.42 0.87 -22.67
N ALA A 337 -3.56 -0.07 -22.26
CA ALA A 337 -2.45 -0.53 -23.10
C ALA A 337 -2.95 -1.19 -24.39
N MET A 338 -4.08 -1.89 -24.32
CA MET A 338 -4.69 -2.56 -25.48
C MET A 338 -5.23 -1.58 -26.53
N LEU A 339 -5.64 -0.36 -26.16
CA LEU A 339 -6.15 0.64 -27.12
C LEU A 339 -5.13 0.99 -28.20
N SER A 340 -3.85 1.03 -27.84
CA SER A 340 -2.76 1.33 -28.79
C SER A 340 -2.41 0.15 -29.69
N GLU A 341 -2.76 -1.07 -29.28
CA GLU A 341 -2.44 -2.33 -29.97
C GLU A 341 -3.64 -2.91 -30.74
N ALA A 342 -4.83 -2.31 -30.59
CA ALA A 342 -6.07 -2.86 -31.11
C ALA A 342 -6.04 -2.98 -32.65
N PRO A 343 -6.52 -4.11 -33.23
CA PRO A 343 -6.49 -4.33 -34.66
C PRO A 343 -7.43 -3.38 -35.41
N THR A 344 -6.87 -2.50 -36.23
CA THR A 344 -7.63 -1.53 -37.03
C THR A 344 -8.38 -2.23 -38.16
N GLY A 345 -9.68 -1.97 -38.28
CA GLY A 345 -10.50 -2.51 -39.39
C GLY A 345 -10.84 -4.01 -39.30
N ALA A 346 -10.59 -4.64 -38.14
CA ALA A 346 -11.06 -6.00 -37.86
C ALA A 346 -12.60 -6.08 -37.78
N SER A 347 -13.15 -7.27 -38.03
CA SER A 347 -14.57 -7.54 -37.78
C SER A 347 -14.87 -7.45 -36.27
N ASP A 348 -16.15 -7.25 -35.91
CA ASP A 348 -16.55 -7.15 -34.50
C ASP A 348 -16.25 -8.48 -33.75
N GLU A 349 -16.34 -9.62 -34.42
CA GLU A 349 -15.99 -10.94 -33.87
C GLU A 349 -14.48 -11.09 -33.64
N ASP A 350 -13.65 -10.72 -34.64
CA ASP A 350 -12.19 -10.82 -34.53
C ASP A 350 -11.63 -9.86 -33.47
N ALA A 351 -12.19 -8.64 -33.41
CA ALA A 351 -11.81 -7.65 -32.40
C ALA A 351 -12.15 -8.14 -30.98
N SER A 352 -13.36 -8.68 -30.79
CA SER A 352 -13.78 -9.25 -29.50
C SER A 352 -12.90 -10.44 -29.10
N ALA A 353 -12.61 -11.37 -30.03
CA ALA A 353 -11.75 -12.52 -29.77
C ALA A 353 -10.32 -12.10 -29.39
N TRP A 354 -9.77 -11.09 -30.07
CA TRP A 354 -8.47 -10.52 -29.74
C TRP A 354 -8.44 -9.90 -28.35
N LEU A 355 -9.45 -9.09 -28.00
CA LEU A 355 -9.57 -8.47 -26.68
C LEU A 355 -9.62 -9.52 -25.57
N VAL A 356 -10.49 -10.53 -25.72
CA VAL A 356 -10.62 -11.62 -24.73
C VAL A 356 -9.31 -12.37 -24.58
N SER A 357 -8.62 -12.68 -25.68
CA SER A 357 -7.33 -13.37 -25.64
C SER A 357 -6.28 -12.56 -24.88
N ARG A 358 -6.18 -11.26 -25.12
CA ARG A 358 -5.21 -10.39 -24.44
C ARG A 358 -5.54 -10.18 -22.96
N LEU A 359 -6.80 -9.92 -22.64
CA LEU A 359 -7.26 -9.79 -21.24
C LEU A 359 -6.99 -11.07 -20.44
N ARG A 360 -7.21 -12.25 -21.03
CA ARG A 360 -6.89 -13.53 -20.37
C ARG A 360 -5.38 -13.74 -20.17
N ALA A 361 -4.54 -13.18 -21.02
CA ALA A 361 -3.09 -13.26 -20.86
C ALA A 361 -2.59 -12.41 -19.67
N ASP A 362 -3.12 -11.19 -19.51
CA ASP A 362 -2.67 -10.25 -18.48
C ASP A 362 -3.43 -10.36 -17.14
N LEU A 363 -4.67 -10.89 -17.16
CA LEU A 363 -5.54 -11.08 -15.99
C LEU A 363 -5.76 -12.57 -15.66
N GLY A 364 -4.97 -13.47 -16.25
CA GLY A 364 -5.13 -14.92 -16.10
C GLY A 364 -5.15 -15.39 -14.64
N GLY A 365 -4.36 -14.77 -13.77
CA GLY A 365 -4.38 -15.04 -12.33
C GLY A 365 -5.76 -14.81 -11.69
N LEU A 366 -6.43 -13.71 -12.04
CA LEU A 366 -7.79 -13.38 -11.56
C LEU A 366 -8.88 -14.31 -12.11
N LEU A 367 -8.62 -14.91 -13.29
CA LEU A 367 -9.59 -15.70 -14.05
C LEU A 367 -9.38 -17.22 -13.92
N LYS A 368 -8.32 -17.68 -13.26
CA LYS A 368 -7.90 -19.09 -13.22
C LYS A 368 -9.00 -20.05 -12.77
N ASP A 369 -9.78 -19.65 -11.78
CA ASP A 369 -10.89 -20.43 -11.21
C ASP A 369 -12.26 -19.78 -11.47
N ALA A 370 -12.32 -18.83 -12.40
CA ALA A 370 -13.53 -18.10 -12.72
C ALA A 370 -14.37 -18.84 -13.77
N ALA A 371 -15.69 -18.62 -13.75
CA ALA A 371 -16.59 -19.16 -14.76
C ALA A 371 -16.24 -18.62 -16.16
N GLU A 372 -16.68 -19.28 -17.24
CA GLU A 372 -16.36 -18.82 -18.60
C GLU A 372 -16.89 -17.42 -18.90
N ASP A 373 -18.03 -17.05 -18.31
CA ASP A 373 -18.69 -15.75 -18.38
C ASP A 373 -18.09 -14.70 -17.42
N ALA A 374 -17.01 -15.04 -16.71
CA ALA A 374 -16.29 -14.10 -15.84
C ALA A 374 -15.62 -12.95 -16.61
N LEU A 375 -15.39 -13.14 -17.91
CA LEU A 375 -14.89 -12.10 -18.79
C LEU A 375 -15.74 -12.07 -20.05
N THR A 376 -16.48 -10.99 -20.25
CA THR A 376 -17.29 -10.78 -21.46
C THR A 376 -16.89 -9.49 -22.16
N VAL A 377 -16.95 -9.52 -23.48
CA VAL A 377 -16.68 -8.37 -24.34
C VAL A 377 -17.85 -8.24 -25.31
N VAL A 378 -18.59 -7.15 -25.19
CA VAL A 378 -19.76 -6.85 -26.04
C VAL A 378 -19.42 -5.66 -26.92
N MET A 379 -19.55 -5.83 -28.23
CA MET A 379 -19.33 -4.77 -29.19
C MET A 379 -20.62 -3.97 -29.36
N GLU A 380 -20.58 -2.68 -29.04
CA GLU A 380 -21.67 -1.73 -29.21
C GLU A 380 -21.29 -0.70 -30.28
N LYS A 381 -22.30 -0.15 -30.93
CA LYS A 381 -22.16 0.95 -31.90
C LYS A 381 -23.02 2.10 -31.44
N ASP A 382 -22.45 3.29 -31.38
CA ASP A 382 -23.22 4.49 -31.11
C ASP A 382 -24.05 4.93 -32.35
N GLU A 383 -24.86 5.97 -32.18
CA GLU A 383 -25.69 6.53 -33.25
C GLU A 383 -24.87 7.09 -34.44
N GLU A 384 -23.59 7.41 -34.21
CA GLU A 384 -22.65 7.93 -35.20
C GLU A 384 -21.83 6.81 -35.88
N GLY A 385 -22.01 5.55 -35.46
CA GLY A 385 -21.36 4.37 -35.99
C GLY A 385 -19.98 4.07 -35.38
N ALA A 386 -19.55 4.81 -34.35
CA ALA A 386 -18.33 4.52 -33.63
C ALA A 386 -18.49 3.24 -32.79
N ARG A 387 -17.47 2.39 -32.83
CA ARG A 387 -17.48 1.09 -32.16
C ARG A 387 -16.90 1.22 -30.76
N THR A 388 -17.61 0.67 -29.77
CA THR A 388 -17.15 0.58 -28.39
C THR A 388 -17.24 -0.86 -27.92
N ALA A 389 -16.14 -1.42 -27.42
CA ALA A 389 -16.17 -2.69 -26.70
C ALA A 389 -16.45 -2.46 -25.22
N VAL A 390 -17.59 -2.94 -24.74
CA VAL A 390 -17.91 -2.99 -23.32
C VAL A 390 -17.32 -4.27 -22.74
N VAL A 391 -16.27 -4.12 -21.95
CA VAL A 391 -15.56 -5.21 -21.28
C VAL A 391 -16.08 -5.33 -19.85
N THR A 392 -16.58 -6.51 -19.48
CA THR A 392 -17.02 -6.82 -18.11
C THR A 392 -16.14 -7.90 -17.50
N LEU A 393 -15.64 -7.65 -16.29
CA LEU A 393 -14.82 -8.56 -15.50
C LEU A 393 -15.51 -8.90 -14.17
N LYS A 394 -15.69 -10.19 -13.91
CA LYS A 394 -16.26 -10.77 -12.68
C LYS A 394 -15.29 -11.81 -12.10
N PRO A 395 -14.35 -11.39 -11.25
CA PRO A 395 -13.41 -12.32 -10.62
C PRO A 395 -14.13 -13.43 -9.83
N ALA A 396 -13.50 -14.61 -9.75
CA ALA A 396 -14.04 -15.74 -8.99
C ALA A 396 -14.10 -15.49 -7.47
N LEU A 397 -13.25 -14.58 -6.99
CA LEU A 397 -13.01 -14.34 -5.58
C LEU A 397 -13.96 -13.28 -5.03
N THR A 398 -14.50 -13.56 -3.85
CA THR A 398 -15.28 -12.58 -3.10
C THR A 398 -14.36 -11.59 -2.40
N LEU A 399 -14.67 -10.31 -2.48
CA LEU A 399 -14.05 -9.25 -1.69
C LEU A 399 -15.02 -8.85 -0.58
N GLU A 400 -14.63 -9.02 0.69
CA GLU A 400 -15.48 -8.72 1.85
C GLU A 400 -16.88 -9.37 1.77
N GLY A 401 -16.94 -10.61 1.28
CA GLY A 401 -18.17 -11.39 1.12
C GLY A 401 -19.07 -10.93 -0.05
N LYS A 402 -18.59 -10.05 -0.94
CA LYS A 402 -19.30 -9.59 -2.13
C LYS A 402 -18.58 -10.01 -3.41
N ASN A 403 -19.35 -10.21 -4.48
CA ASN A 403 -18.81 -10.46 -5.82
C ASN A 403 -18.56 -9.11 -6.51
N PRO A 404 -17.31 -8.72 -6.78
CA PRO A 404 -17.03 -7.51 -7.51
C PRO A 404 -17.36 -7.68 -9.01
N GLU A 405 -17.83 -6.61 -9.63
CA GLU A 405 -18.03 -6.50 -11.07
C GLU A 405 -17.38 -5.19 -11.54
N PHE A 406 -16.56 -5.29 -12.59
CA PHE A 406 -15.89 -4.16 -13.21
C PHE A 406 -16.32 -4.06 -14.67
N VAL A 407 -16.67 -2.85 -15.11
CA VAL A 407 -17.13 -2.59 -16.48
C VAL A 407 -16.35 -1.41 -17.04
N LEU A 408 -15.81 -1.57 -18.24
CA LEU A 408 -15.10 -0.51 -18.96
C LEU A 408 -15.47 -0.50 -20.43
N GLY A 409 -15.77 0.68 -20.97
CA GLY A 409 -15.95 0.89 -22.41
C GLY A 409 -14.62 1.24 -23.07
N LEU A 410 -14.29 0.54 -24.15
CA LEU A 410 -13.08 0.76 -24.95
C LEU A 410 -13.46 1.20 -26.36
N PRO A 411 -13.09 2.42 -26.79
CA PRO A 411 -13.29 2.82 -28.18
C PRO A 411 -12.40 1.99 -29.11
N ILE A 412 -12.96 1.49 -30.22
CA ILE A 412 -12.24 0.67 -31.21
C ILE A 412 -12.38 1.31 -32.60
N ALA A 413 -11.24 1.47 -33.28
CA ALA A 413 -11.13 2.05 -34.61
C ALA A 413 -11.54 1.07 -35.72
#